data_AF-A0AAN7QT00-F1
#
_entry.id   AF-A0AAN7QT00-F1
#
_cell.length_a   1.000
_cell.length_b   1.000
_cell.length_c   1.000
_cell.angle_alpha   90.00
_cell.angle_beta   90.00
_cell.angle_gamma   90.00
#
_symmetry.space_group_name_H-M   'P 1'
#
loop_
_entity.id
_entity.type
_entity.pdbx_description
1 polymer ?
#
loop_
_entity_poly.entity_id
_entity_poly.type
_entity_poly.pdbx_seq_one_letter_code
_entity_poly.pdbx_strand_id
1 'polypeptide(L)'
;MMSSDNSTALLEHSVAGGGDDAAIGSWWWWWRFDAGEAKRQVQFSLPMILTNVFYYCIRLVSVMLAGHLGELELASATLANTWTAVTGFAIMIGLSGALETLCGQAFGAKLYRTLGIHLQASRIISFIFSIFISILWYFTEPVLILLHQDADISRTAALYTKALIPGIFAYGFLLNILRFLQTQTIILPLVIFSAIPFSIHVGVAYCLVYKTSLGFEGASLSISVSLWVSVLLMAPYLAFSKRCEHSWEGFSRESFHYIAVNLKLALPSAAMQW
;
A
#
# COMPACT_ATOMS: atom_id res chain seq x y z
N MET A 1 -17.03 -48.94 45.88
CA MET A 1 -15.67 -49.44 46.21
C MET A 1 -15.01 -49.77 44.88
N MET A 2 -14.27 -48.84 44.26
CA MET A 2 -12.83 -48.52 44.50
C MET A 2 -11.95 -49.74 44.17
N SER A 3 -10.88 -49.69 43.36
CA SER A 3 -10.07 -48.60 42.77
C SER A 3 -9.44 -49.10 41.44
N SER A 4 -9.12 -48.28 40.43
CA SER A 4 -7.84 -47.56 40.19
C SER A 4 -6.60 -48.30 40.73
N ASP A 5 -5.47 -48.50 40.05
CA ASP A 5 -4.76 -47.78 39.01
C ASP A 5 -3.83 -48.77 38.31
N ASN A 6 -3.77 -48.77 36.97
CA ASN A 6 -2.68 -49.40 36.23
C ASN A 6 -2.03 -48.43 35.23
N SER A 7 -2.31 -47.14 35.42
CA SER A 7 -1.85 -46.00 34.60
C SER A 7 -0.63 -45.29 35.21
N THR A 8 -0.19 -45.67 36.41
CA THR A 8 0.92 -45.04 37.13
C THR A 8 2.28 -45.70 36.89
N ALA A 9 2.36 -46.85 36.20
CA ALA A 9 3.63 -47.55 35.95
C ALA A 9 4.38 -47.08 34.68
N LEU A 10 3.82 -46.17 33.88
CA LEU A 10 4.44 -45.63 32.66
C LEU A 10 4.92 -44.18 32.79
N LEU A 11 4.82 -43.57 33.98
CA LEU A 11 5.23 -42.18 34.22
C LEU A 11 6.44 -42.01 35.15
N GLU A 12 7.01 -43.08 35.70
CA GLU A 12 8.13 -42.99 36.66
C GLU A 12 9.52 -43.29 36.09
N HIS A 13 9.65 -43.56 34.77
CA HIS A 13 10.95 -43.94 34.18
C HIS A 13 11.61 -42.93 33.23
N SER A 14 11.19 -41.66 33.18
CA SER A 14 11.90 -40.63 32.37
C SER A 14 12.40 -39.40 33.14
N VAL A 15 12.34 -39.37 34.48
CA VAL A 15 12.77 -38.20 35.28
C VAL A 15 14.20 -38.35 35.86
N ALA A 16 14.96 -39.36 35.47
CA ALA A 16 16.33 -39.54 35.97
C ALA A 16 17.39 -39.21 34.90
N GLY A 17 17.97 -38.00 34.99
CA GLY A 17 19.34 -37.71 34.53
C GLY A 17 19.51 -37.33 33.05
N GLY A 18 19.32 -36.05 32.73
CA GLY A 18 19.68 -35.48 31.42
C GLY A 18 19.25 -34.02 31.21
N GLY A 19 18.95 -33.29 32.29
CA GLY A 19 18.55 -31.88 32.25
C GLY A 19 19.77 -30.98 32.31
N ASP A 20 20.08 -30.34 31.17
CA ASP A 20 20.51 -28.93 31.02
C ASP A 20 21.22 -28.73 29.66
N ASP A 21 22.02 -29.69 29.20
CA ASP A 21 22.80 -29.54 27.97
C ASP A 21 21.96 -29.59 26.67
N ALA A 22 20.86 -30.35 26.66
CA ALA A 22 19.95 -30.43 25.51
C ALA A 22 19.05 -29.19 25.36
N ALA A 23 18.69 -28.55 26.48
CA ALA A 23 17.87 -27.34 26.51
C ALA A 23 18.68 -26.09 26.14
N ILE A 24 19.94 -26.02 26.58
CA ILE A 24 20.86 -24.94 26.20
C ILE A 24 21.17 -25.03 24.70
N GLY A 25 21.41 -26.23 24.16
CA GLY A 25 21.55 -26.42 22.71
C GLY A 25 20.35 -25.86 21.93
N SER A 26 19.13 -26.21 22.35
CA SER A 26 17.87 -25.74 21.75
C SER A 26 17.77 -24.21 21.72
N TRP A 27 18.02 -23.51 22.83
CA TRP A 27 17.88 -22.06 22.91
C TRP A 27 18.82 -21.29 21.96
N TRP A 28 20.07 -21.73 21.83
CA TRP A 28 21.03 -21.12 20.89
C TRP A 28 20.62 -21.35 19.42
N TRP A 29 20.00 -22.50 19.10
CA TRP A 29 19.43 -22.75 17.76
C TRP A 29 18.24 -21.86 17.46
N TRP A 30 17.34 -21.62 18.43
CA TRP A 30 16.24 -20.64 18.29
C TRP A 30 16.78 -19.22 18.08
N TRP A 31 17.75 -18.77 18.89
CA TRP A 31 18.34 -17.44 18.75
C TRP A 31 19.09 -17.24 17.41
N ARG A 32 19.80 -18.26 16.92
CA ARG A 32 20.46 -18.21 15.61
C ARG A 32 19.46 -18.26 14.45
N PHE A 33 18.37 -19.02 14.59
CA PHE A 33 17.28 -19.06 13.62
C PHE A 33 16.58 -17.69 13.55
N ASP A 34 16.30 -17.09 14.71
CA ASP A 34 15.70 -15.77 14.84
C ASP A 34 16.61 -14.66 14.30
N ALA A 35 17.93 -14.74 14.52
CA ALA A 35 18.87 -13.75 13.96
C ALA A 35 18.95 -13.81 12.42
N GLY A 36 18.87 -15.02 11.85
CA GLY A 36 18.86 -15.22 10.40
C GLY A 36 17.60 -14.65 9.75
N GLU A 37 16.44 -14.90 10.35
CA GLU A 37 15.17 -14.37 9.90
C GLU A 37 15.06 -12.86 10.12
N ALA A 38 15.48 -12.34 11.29
CA ALA A 38 15.55 -10.91 11.57
C ALA A 38 16.41 -10.18 10.53
N LYS A 39 17.56 -10.75 10.14
CA LYS A 39 18.39 -10.19 9.07
C LYS A 39 17.65 -10.11 7.75
N ARG A 40 16.89 -11.15 7.37
CA ARG A 40 16.09 -11.15 6.12
C ARG A 40 14.98 -10.11 6.18
N GLN A 41 14.28 -10.00 7.30
CA GLN A 41 13.24 -9.00 7.51
C GLN A 41 13.79 -7.58 7.44
N VAL A 42 14.96 -7.32 8.04
CA VAL A 42 15.63 -6.01 7.94
C VAL A 42 16.05 -5.71 6.49
N GLN A 43 16.65 -6.69 5.80
CA GLN A 43 17.04 -6.55 4.40
C GLN A 43 15.85 -6.30 3.46
N PHE A 44 14.68 -6.84 3.79
CA PHE A 44 13.45 -6.61 3.05
C PHE A 44 12.76 -5.29 3.40
N SER A 45 12.63 -4.99 4.69
CA SER A 45 11.91 -3.82 5.20
C SER A 45 12.63 -2.51 4.88
N LEU A 46 13.96 -2.47 4.88
CA LEU A 46 14.70 -1.24 4.60
C LEU A 46 14.40 -0.66 3.19
N PRO A 47 14.47 -1.44 2.09
CA PRO A 47 13.99 -1.01 0.78
C PRO A 47 12.51 -0.60 0.75
N MET A 48 11.65 -1.30 1.49
CA MET A 48 10.22 -0.98 1.53
C MET A 48 9.95 0.33 2.27
N ILE A 49 10.64 0.60 3.37
CA ILE A 49 10.58 1.88 4.10
C ILE A 49 11.01 2.99 3.14
N LEU A 50 12.14 2.83 2.45
CA LEU A 50 12.64 3.82 1.50
C LEU A 50 11.63 4.10 0.37
N THR A 51 11.01 3.06 -0.17
CA THR A 51 9.95 3.18 -1.19
C THR A 51 8.76 3.99 -0.66
N ASN A 52 8.30 3.72 0.56
CA ASN A 52 7.18 4.44 1.18
C ASN A 52 7.56 5.90 1.50
N VAL A 53 8.80 6.14 1.96
CA VAL A 53 9.31 7.50 2.21
C VAL A 53 9.27 8.32 0.93
N PHE A 54 9.75 7.79 -0.21
CA PHE A 54 9.69 8.54 -1.47
C PHE A 54 8.26 8.90 -1.89
N TYR A 55 7.30 7.97 -1.79
CA TYR A 55 5.90 8.27 -2.09
C TYR A 55 5.26 9.23 -1.08
N TYR A 56 5.66 9.20 0.19
CA TYR A 56 5.22 10.16 1.19
C TYR A 56 5.77 11.56 0.90
N CYS A 57 7.06 11.66 0.54
CA CYS A 57 7.72 12.92 0.22
C CYS A 57 7.08 13.66 -0.96
N ILE A 58 6.48 12.97 -1.92
CA ILE A 58 5.67 13.59 -2.99
C ILE A 58 4.55 14.46 -2.40
N ARG A 59 3.74 13.90 -1.50
CA ARG A 59 2.66 14.66 -0.86
C ARG A 59 3.20 15.77 0.05
N LEU A 60 4.26 15.48 0.79
CA LEU A 60 4.90 16.45 1.69
C LEU A 60 5.38 17.69 0.94
N VAL A 61 6.12 17.51 -0.16
CA VAL A 61 6.62 18.62 -0.98
C VAL A 61 5.48 19.44 -1.55
N SER A 62 4.43 18.80 -2.05
CA SER A 62 3.25 19.49 -2.56
C SER A 62 2.57 20.37 -1.51
N VAL A 63 2.42 19.88 -0.27
CA VAL A 63 1.87 20.69 0.84
C VAL A 63 2.79 21.83 1.20
N MET A 64 4.11 21.61 1.24
CA MET A 64 5.09 22.67 1.51
C MET A 64 5.01 23.79 0.47
N LEU A 65 4.91 23.47 -0.82
CA LEU A 65 4.79 24.48 -1.88
C LEU A 65 3.45 25.24 -1.80
N ALA A 66 2.36 24.51 -1.55
CA ALA A 66 1.05 25.13 -1.33
C ALA A 66 1.06 26.09 -0.12
N GLY A 67 1.74 25.72 0.97
CA GLY A 67 1.80 26.54 2.17
C GLY A 67 2.56 27.86 2.00
N HIS A 68 3.47 27.97 1.03
CA HIS A 68 4.13 29.24 0.71
C HIS A 68 3.25 30.21 -0.08
N LEU A 69 2.05 29.78 -0.53
CA LEU A 69 1.10 30.68 -1.18
C LEU A 69 0.32 31.53 -0.17
N GLY A 70 0.09 31.01 1.04
CA GLY A 70 -0.62 31.71 2.09
C GLY A 70 -1.12 30.79 3.20
N GLU A 71 -1.62 31.40 4.28
CA GLU A 71 -2.15 30.66 5.44
C GLU A 71 -3.44 29.90 5.10
N LEU A 72 -4.30 30.49 4.24
CA LEU A 72 -5.52 29.84 3.78
C LEU A 72 -5.19 28.58 2.96
N GLU A 73 -4.25 28.69 2.03
CA GLU A 73 -3.79 27.59 1.19
C GLU A 73 -3.18 26.47 2.05
N LEU A 74 -2.35 26.80 3.04
CA LEU A 74 -1.78 25.82 3.96
C LEU A 74 -2.86 25.09 4.75
N ALA A 75 -3.81 25.83 5.34
CA ALA A 75 -4.90 25.27 6.12
C ALA A 75 -5.78 24.35 5.26
N SER A 76 -6.15 24.81 4.07
CA SER A 76 -6.94 24.05 3.10
C SER A 76 -6.23 22.83 2.56
N ALA A 77 -4.93 22.91 2.23
CA ALA A 77 -4.15 21.76 1.77
C ALA A 77 -4.01 20.70 2.89
N THR A 78 -3.84 21.14 4.14
CA THR A 78 -3.76 20.24 5.29
C THR A 78 -5.10 19.54 5.54
N LEU A 79 -6.20 20.29 5.50
CA LEU A 79 -7.55 19.73 5.62
C LEU A 79 -7.85 18.77 4.47
N ALA A 80 -7.56 19.15 3.23
CA ALA A 80 -7.73 18.30 2.05
C ALA A 80 -6.90 17.01 2.13
N ASN A 81 -5.64 17.07 2.57
CA ASN A 81 -4.82 15.87 2.74
C ASN A 81 -5.38 14.94 3.82
N THR A 82 -5.87 15.49 4.94
CA THR A 82 -6.51 14.69 5.99
C THR A 82 -7.80 14.05 5.48
N TRP A 83 -8.64 14.83 4.82
CA TRP A 83 -9.89 14.39 4.20
C TRP A 83 -9.65 13.26 3.19
N THR A 84 -8.72 13.44 2.26
CA THR A 84 -8.40 12.46 1.21
C THR A 84 -7.64 11.24 1.74
N ALA A 85 -6.79 11.41 2.76
CA ALA A 85 -6.12 10.30 3.44
C ALA A 85 -7.13 9.32 4.02
N VAL A 86 -8.09 9.85 4.78
CA VAL A 86 -9.16 9.11 5.45
C VAL A 86 -10.10 8.51 4.39
N THR A 87 -10.72 9.35 3.56
CA THR A 87 -11.81 8.92 2.67
C THR A 87 -11.41 8.16 1.41
N GLY A 88 -10.13 8.16 1.04
CA GLY A 88 -9.68 7.54 -0.21
C GLY A 88 -8.41 6.72 -0.08
N PHE A 89 -7.30 7.34 0.34
CA PHE A 89 -6.01 6.64 0.34
C PHE A 89 -5.97 5.46 1.32
N ALA A 90 -6.55 5.58 2.52
CA ALA A 90 -6.65 4.49 3.49
C ALA A 90 -7.45 3.29 2.93
N ILE A 91 -8.59 3.57 2.28
CA ILE A 91 -9.39 2.54 1.60
C ILE A 91 -8.54 1.82 0.54
N MET A 92 -7.84 2.57 -0.32
CA MET A 92 -6.99 1.97 -1.36
C MET A 92 -5.86 1.10 -0.78
N ILE A 93 -5.21 1.57 0.30
CA ILE A 93 -4.18 0.78 0.99
C ILE A 93 -4.78 -0.53 1.50
N GLY A 94 -5.91 -0.47 2.20
CA GLY A 94 -6.50 -1.67 2.77
C GLY A 94 -7.07 -2.63 1.71
N LEU A 95 -7.65 -2.13 0.62
CA LEU A 95 -8.05 -2.99 -0.51
C LEU A 95 -6.84 -3.73 -1.12
N SER A 96 -5.68 -3.05 -1.22
CA SER A 96 -4.44 -3.68 -1.69
C SER A 96 -3.88 -4.73 -0.73
N GLY A 97 -4.20 -4.65 0.57
CA GLY A 97 -3.77 -5.64 1.58
C GLY A 97 -4.33 -7.05 1.34
N ALA A 98 -5.50 -7.17 0.72
CA ALA A 98 -6.02 -8.47 0.29
C ALA A 98 -5.15 -9.09 -0.81
N LEU A 99 -4.64 -8.26 -1.74
CA LEU A 99 -3.71 -8.73 -2.76
C LEU A 99 -2.40 -9.21 -2.14
N GLU A 100 -1.89 -8.52 -1.11
CA GLU A 100 -0.70 -8.95 -0.38
C GLU A 100 -0.89 -10.34 0.23
N THR A 101 -2.03 -10.58 0.88
CA THR A 101 -2.36 -11.89 1.46
C THR A 101 -2.47 -12.98 0.39
N LEU A 102 -3.28 -12.72 -0.66
CA LEU A 102 -3.57 -13.71 -1.71
C LEU A 102 -2.33 -14.03 -2.55
N CYS A 103 -1.57 -13.01 -2.96
CA CYS A 103 -0.31 -13.22 -3.67
C CYS A 103 0.74 -13.88 -2.78
N GLY A 104 0.84 -13.53 -1.50
CA GLY A 104 1.76 -14.18 -0.56
C GLY A 104 1.47 -15.66 -0.39
N GLN A 105 0.19 -16.02 -0.21
CA GLN A 105 -0.26 -17.42 -0.12
C GLN A 105 0.02 -18.19 -1.42
N ALA A 106 -0.36 -17.62 -2.57
CA ALA A 106 -0.15 -18.25 -3.86
C ALA A 106 1.34 -18.39 -4.20
N PHE A 107 2.17 -17.41 -3.84
CA PHE A 107 3.62 -17.47 -4.02
C PHE A 107 4.25 -18.57 -3.16
N GLY A 108 3.86 -18.68 -1.88
CA GLY A 108 4.28 -19.76 -1.00
C GLY A 108 3.86 -21.15 -1.48
N ALA A 109 2.67 -21.25 -2.07
CA ALA A 109 2.15 -22.47 -2.69
C ALA A 109 2.72 -22.75 -4.10
N LYS A 110 3.62 -21.89 -4.60
CA LYS A 110 4.21 -21.97 -5.96
C LYS A 110 3.20 -21.89 -7.10
N LEU A 111 2.04 -21.29 -6.85
CA LEU A 111 0.98 -21.05 -7.84
C LEU A 111 1.19 -19.70 -8.53
N TYR A 112 2.30 -19.56 -9.25
CA TYR A 112 2.77 -18.26 -9.76
C TYR A 112 1.77 -17.56 -10.69
N ARG A 113 1.14 -18.30 -11.61
CA ARG A 113 0.12 -17.74 -12.51
C ARG A 113 -1.03 -17.07 -11.76
N THR A 114 -1.45 -17.63 -10.63
CA THR A 114 -2.60 -17.13 -9.86
C THR A 114 -2.34 -15.73 -9.29
N LEU A 115 -1.06 -15.35 -9.06
CA LEU A 115 -0.72 -13.99 -8.63
C LEU A 115 -1.17 -12.95 -9.66
N GLY A 116 -0.93 -13.21 -10.95
CA GLY A 116 -1.31 -12.32 -12.05
C GLY A 116 -2.83 -12.20 -12.19
N ILE A 117 -3.56 -13.28 -11.90
CA ILE A 117 -5.03 -13.29 -11.89
C ILE A 117 -5.57 -12.45 -10.72
N HIS A 118 -5.03 -12.61 -9.51
CA HIS A 118 -5.38 -11.77 -8.36
C HIS A 118 -5.06 -10.29 -8.61
N LEU A 119 -3.89 -9.98 -9.18
CA LEU A 119 -3.51 -8.61 -9.53
C LEU A 119 -4.55 -7.96 -10.47
N GLN A 120 -5.01 -8.68 -11.49
CA GLN A 120 -6.03 -8.19 -12.42
C GLN A 120 -7.37 -7.95 -11.73
N ALA A 121 -7.82 -8.89 -10.91
CA ALA A 121 -9.05 -8.74 -10.12
C ALA A 121 -8.97 -7.53 -9.17
N SER A 122 -7.86 -7.35 -8.46
CA SER A 122 -7.66 -6.22 -7.55
C SER A 122 -7.57 -4.87 -8.26
N ARG A 123 -7.03 -4.82 -9.49
CA ARG A 123 -7.07 -3.61 -10.33
C ARG A 123 -8.50 -3.22 -10.69
N ILE A 124 -9.35 -4.18 -11.06
CA ILE A 124 -10.77 -3.93 -11.35
C ILE A 124 -11.48 -3.40 -10.09
N ILE A 125 -11.27 -4.04 -8.94
CA ILE A 125 -11.83 -3.58 -7.66
C ILE A 125 -11.38 -2.16 -7.34
N SER A 126 -10.07 -1.89 -7.43
CA SER A 126 -9.50 -0.57 -7.13
C SER A 126 -10.03 0.52 -8.06
N PHE A 127 -10.24 0.19 -9.34
CA PHE A 127 -10.86 1.10 -10.31
C PHE A 127 -12.30 1.45 -9.93
N ILE A 128 -13.11 0.44 -9.58
CA ILE A 128 -14.51 0.64 -9.15
C ILE A 128 -14.57 1.51 -7.89
N PHE A 129 -13.75 1.22 -6.88
CA PHE A 129 -13.71 2.03 -5.65
C PHE A 129 -13.16 3.44 -5.90
N SER A 130 -12.23 3.61 -6.83
CA SER A 130 -11.73 4.93 -7.25
C SER A 130 -12.86 5.79 -7.82
N ILE A 131 -13.83 5.21 -8.55
CA ILE A 131 -15.03 5.94 -9.02
C ILE A 131 -15.85 6.45 -7.84
N PHE A 132 -16.16 5.60 -6.86
CA PHE A 132 -16.95 6.01 -5.69
C PHE A 132 -16.23 7.09 -4.85
N ILE A 133 -14.93 6.93 -4.63
CA ILE A 133 -14.11 7.93 -3.94
C ILE A 133 -14.08 9.25 -4.71
N SER A 134 -13.97 9.20 -6.05
CA SER A 134 -13.96 10.40 -6.89
C SER A 134 -15.27 11.17 -6.82
N ILE A 135 -16.40 10.48 -6.75
CA ILE A 135 -17.72 11.11 -6.55
C ILE A 135 -17.74 11.83 -5.20
N LEU A 136 -17.32 11.16 -4.12
CA LEU A 136 -17.22 11.78 -2.79
C LEU A 136 -16.30 13.02 -2.81
N TRP A 137 -15.13 12.91 -3.42
CA TRP A 137 -14.15 13.98 -3.53
C TRP A 137 -14.65 15.16 -4.36
N TYR A 138 -15.46 14.92 -5.39
CA TYR A 138 -16.10 15.97 -6.16
C TYR A 138 -17.01 16.85 -5.30
N PHE A 139 -17.69 16.27 -4.32
CA PHE A 139 -18.57 16.95 -3.37
C PHE A 139 -17.87 17.38 -2.06
N THR A 140 -16.54 17.55 -2.06
CA THR A 140 -15.78 17.91 -0.85
C THR A 140 -16.27 19.22 -0.20
N GLU A 141 -16.50 20.29 -0.96
CA GLU A 141 -16.92 21.59 -0.41
C GLU A 141 -18.23 21.49 0.39
N PRO A 142 -19.36 21.01 -0.17
CA PRO A 142 -20.61 20.91 0.60
C PRO A 142 -20.51 19.94 1.76
N VAL A 143 -19.70 18.88 1.66
CA VAL A 143 -19.48 17.94 2.77
C VAL A 143 -18.72 18.60 3.92
N LEU A 144 -17.66 19.36 3.63
CA LEU A 144 -16.89 20.06 4.67
C LEU A 144 -17.71 21.18 5.33
N ILE A 145 -18.51 21.91 4.55
CA ILE A 145 -19.46 22.91 5.09
C ILE A 145 -20.50 22.23 6.00
N LEU A 146 -21.03 21.07 5.60
CA LEU A 146 -21.94 20.29 6.45
C LEU A 146 -21.28 19.84 7.77
N LEU A 147 -19.96 19.59 7.73
CA LEU A 147 -19.14 19.31 8.91
C LEU A 147 -18.70 20.59 9.66
N HIS A 148 -19.35 21.72 9.40
CA HIS A 148 -19.13 23.02 10.06
C HIS A 148 -17.70 23.56 9.91
N GLN A 149 -17.02 23.25 8.81
CA GLN A 149 -15.76 23.91 8.45
C GLN A 149 -16.02 25.30 7.89
N ASP A 150 -15.03 26.18 8.02
CA ASP A 150 -15.06 27.50 7.40
C ASP A 150 -15.29 27.40 5.88
N ALA A 151 -16.07 28.34 5.32
CA ALA A 151 -16.50 28.28 3.93
C ALA A 151 -15.34 28.47 2.94
N ASP A 152 -14.42 29.39 3.24
CA ASP A 152 -13.28 29.68 2.37
C ASP A 152 -12.25 28.53 2.43
N ILE A 153 -12.02 27.98 3.64
CA ILE A 153 -11.17 26.79 3.80
C ILE A 153 -11.78 25.59 3.05
N SER A 154 -13.09 25.38 3.15
CA SER A 154 -13.81 24.27 2.53
C SER A 154 -13.76 24.34 0.99
N ARG A 155 -14.01 25.53 0.42
CA ARG A 155 -13.95 25.75 -1.02
C ARG A 155 -12.54 25.50 -1.55
N THR A 156 -11.55 26.07 -0.89
CA THR A 156 -10.15 25.94 -1.30
C THR A 156 -9.67 24.48 -1.15
N ALA A 157 -10.03 23.79 -0.06
CA ALA A 157 -9.73 22.36 0.12
C ALA A 157 -10.39 21.48 -0.96
N ALA A 158 -11.58 21.85 -1.44
CA ALA A 158 -12.25 21.15 -2.53
C ALA A 158 -11.53 21.31 -3.88
N LEU A 159 -10.95 22.48 -4.17
CA LEU A 159 -10.09 22.66 -5.35
C LEU A 159 -8.89 21.70 -5.30
N TYR A 160 -8.21 21.66 -4.16
CA TYR A 160 -7.09 20.75 -3.94
C TYR A 160 -7.50 19.28 -4.15
N THR A 161 -8.62 18.89 -3.56
CA THR A 161 -9.14 17.51 -3.59
C THR A 161 -9.61 17.09 -4.98
N LYS A 162 -10.25 17.99 -5.74
CA LYS A 162 -10.68 17.70 -7.12
C LYS A 162 -9.48 17.46 -8.04
N ALA A 163 -8.41 18.22 -7.90
CA ALA A 163 -7.16 18.01 -8.64
C ALA A 163 -6.42 16.70 -8.26
N LEU A 164 -6.75 16.08 -7.13
CA LEU A 164 -6.27 14.74 -6.74
C LEU A 164 -7.05 13.58 -7.36
N ILE A 165 -8.24 13.82 -7.95
CA ILE A 165 -9.11 12.76 -8.50
C ILE A 165 -8.36 11.85 -9.50
N PRO A 166 -7.60 12.36 -10.49
CA PRO A 166 -6.84 11.46 -11.38
C PRO A 166 -5.80 10.61 -10.63
N GLY A 167 -5.28 11.13 -9.52
CA GLY A 167 -4.29 10.49 -8.67
C GLY A 167 -4.82 9.27 -7.91
N ILE A 168 -6.09 9.23 -7.50
CA ILE A 168 -6.61 8.06 -6.75
C ILE A 168 -6.65 6.80 -7.62
N PHE A 169 -6.97 6.95 -8.92
CA PHE A 169 -6.91 5.85 -9.89
C PHE A 169 -5.47 5.34 -10.06
N ALA A 170 -4.52 6.26 -10.25
CA ALA A 170 -3.11 5.91 -10.34
C ALA A 170 -2.62 5.21 -9.07
N TYR A 171 -3.00 5.72 -7.91
CA TYR A 171 -2.62 5.16 -6.61
C TYR A 171 -3.14 3.73 -6.42
N GLY A 172 -4.40 3.47 -6.77
CA GLY A 172 -4.97 2.12 -6.73
C GLY A 172 -4.20 1.14 -7.63
N PHE A 173 -3.89 1.53 -8.87
CA PHE A 173 -3.09 0.69 -9.75
C PHE A 173 -1.64 0.49 -9.26
N LEU A 174 -1.03 1.57 -8.76
CA LEU A 174 0.32 1.54 -8.23
C LEU A 174 0.43 0.59 -7.04
N LEU A 175 -0.44 0.73 -6.03
CA LEU A 175 -0.45 -0.13 -4.85
C LEU A 175 -0.58 -1.61 -5.23
N ASN A 176 -1.46 -1.94 -6.18
CA ASN A 176 -1.61 -3.31 -6.62
C ASN A 176 -0.31 -3.86 -7.24
N ILE A 177 0.40 -3.07 -8.05
CA ILE A 177 1.70 -3.47 -8.61
C ILE A 177 2.75 -3.61 -7.50
N LEU A 178 2.79 -2.66 -6.55
CA LEU A 178 3.71 -2.72 -5.42
C LEU A 178 3.53 -4.01 -4.62
N ARG A 179 2.29 -4.35 -4.22
CA ARG A 179 2.00 -5.59 -3.47
C ARG A 179 2.32 -6.85 -4.27
N PHE A 180 2.02 -6.86 -5.58
CA PHE A 180 2.35 -7.98 -6.45
C PHE A 180 3.86 -8.24 -6.54
N LEU A 181 4.69 -7.20 -6.68
CA LEU A 181 6.15 -7.36 -6.76
C LEU A 181 6.76 -7.63 -5.37
N GLN A 182 6.27 -6.94 -4.34
CA GLN A 182 6.72 -7.08 -2.96
C GLN A 182 6.51 -8.50 -2.42
N THR A 183 5.34 -9.11 -2.67
CA THR A 183 5.04 -10.49 -2.24
C THR A 183 5.94 -11.55 -2.88
N GLN A 184 6.56 -11.24 -4.01
CA GLN A 184 7.53 -12.07 -4.70
C GLN A 184 8.97 -11.74 -4.33
N THR A 185 9.19 -10.86 -3.34
CA THR A 185 10.50 -10.33 -2.92
C THR A 185 11.26 -9.54 -4.01
N ILE A 186 10.54 -9.01 -5.00
CA ILE A 186 11.09 -8.16 -6.06
C ILE A 186 11.07 -6.69 -5.59
N ILE A 187 12.00 -6.34 -4.70
CA ILE A 187 11.98 -5.04 -3.98
C ILE A 187 12.84 -3.93 -4.61
N LEU A 188 13.96 -4.27 -5.26
CA LEU A 188 14.88 -3.26 -5.82
C LEU A 188 14.21 -2.34 -6.87
N PRO A 189 13.39 -2.85 -7.82
CA PRO A 189 12.65 -1.98 -8.75
C PRO A 189 11.69 -1.03 -8.02
N LEU A 190 11.13 -1.44 -6.88
CA LEU A 190 10.20 -0.60 -6.11
C LEU A 190 10.89 0.66 -5.60
N VAL A 191 12.12 0.54 -5.10
CA VAL A 191 12.93 1.68 -4.65
C VAL A 191 13.28 2.60 -5.82
N ILE A 192 13.77 2.04 -6.92
CA ILE A 192 14.21 2.83 -8.08
C ILE A 192 13.02 3.60 -8.69
N PHE A 193 11.91 2.91 -8.91
CA PHE A 193 10.72 3.49 -9.52
C PHE A 193 9.83 4.29 -8.56
N SER A 194 10.22 4.42 -7.28
CA SER A 194 9.66 5.42 -6.36
C SER A 194 10.57 6.65 -6.22
N ALA A 195 11.90 6.46 -6.27
CA ALA A 195 12.87 7.56 -6.25
C ALA A 195 12.77 8.47 -7.49
N ILE A 196 12.62 7.89 -8.68
CA ILE A 196 12.55 8.65 -9.95
C ILE A 196 11.33 9.59 -9.97
N PRO A 197 10.08 9.12 -9.76
CA PRO A 197 8.91 10.01 -9.71
C PRO A 197 9.03 11.10 -8.64
N PHE A 198 9.59 10.79 -7.47
CA PHE A 198 9.83 11.79 -6.43
C PHE A 198 10.82 12.88 -6.89
N SER A 199 11.91 12.47 -7.54
CA SER A 199 12.92 13.41 -8.04
C SER A 199 12.33 14.35 -9.11
N ILE A 200 11.52 13.79 -10.02
CA ILE A 200 10.78 14.55 -11.04
C ILE A 200 9.71 15.45 -10.40
N HIS A 201 9.05 14.95 -9.34
CA HIS A 201 7.96 15.65 -8.67
C HIS A 201 8.36 17.03 -8.18
N VAL A 202 9.55 17.19 -7.58
CA VAL A 202 10.01 18.49 -7.06
C VAL A 202 9.97 19.58 -8.14
N GLY A 203 10.47 19.27 -9.34
CA GLY A 203 10.46 20.21 -10.47
C GLY A 203 9.06 20.43 -11.06
N VAL A 204 8.28 19.35 -11.23
CA VAL A 204 6.92 19.43 -11.76
C VAL A 204 6.01 20.23 -10.83
N ALA A 205 6.03 19.95 -9.54
CA ALA A 205 5.25 20.65 -8.54
C ALA A 205 5.62 22.14 -8.48
N TYR A 206 6.91 22.47 -8.43
CA TYR A 206 7.35 23.87 -8.46
C TYR A 206 6.87 24.60 -9.72
N CYS A 207 6.98 23.96 -10.89
CA CYS A 207 6.53 24.53 -12.15
C CYS A 207 5.02 24.76 -12.17
N LEU A 208 4.21 23.75 -11.82
CA LEU A 208 2.76 23.87 -11.84
C LEU A 208 2.27 24.91 -10.82
N VAL A 209 2.89 24.99 -9.65
CA VAL A 209 2.49 25.95 -8.60
C VAL A 209 2.88 27.40 -8.95
N TYR A 210 4.13 27.65 -9.36
CA TYR A 210 4.63 29.03 -9.47
C TYR A 210 4.85 29.54 -10.90
N LYS A 211 4.84 28.67 -11.91
CA LYS A 211 5.13 29.03 -13.31
C LYS A 211 3.94 28.87 -14.25
N THR A 212 2.81 28.38 -13.75
CA THR A 212 1.57 28.27 -14.53
C THR A 212 0.42 28.98 -13.81
N SER A 213 -0.70 29.16 -14.50
CA SER A 213 -1.92 29.72 -13.91
C SER A 213 -2.65 28.78 -12.94
N LEU A 214 -2.16 27.55 -12.73
CA LEU A 214 -2.79 26.57 -11.85
C LEU A 214 -2.64 26.92 -10.36
N GLY A 215 -1.57 27.64 -9.99
CA GLY A 215 -1.35 28.10 -8.62
C GLY A 215 -1.50 26.97 -7.59
N PHE A 216 -2.41 27.17 -6.64
CA PHE A 216 -2.71 26.21 -5.57
C PHE A 216 -3.15 24.82 -6.07
N GLU A 217 -3.96 24.74 -7.12
CA GLU A 217 -4.36 23.45 -7.72
C GLU A 217 -3.18 22.70 -8.33
N GLY A 218 -2.16 23.44 -8.77
CA GLY A 218 -0.92 22.87 -9.28
C GLY A 218 -0.21 21.96 -8.28
N ALA A 219 -0.35 22.24 -6.98
CA ALA A 219 0.25 21.43 -5.92
C ALA A 219 -0.34 20.01 -5.92
N SER A 220 -1.66 19.87 -5.81
CA SER A 220 -2.32 18.56 -5.83
C SER A 220 -2.28 17.87 -7.19
N LEU A 221 -2.40 18.63 -8.28
CA LEU A 221 -2.32 18.05 -9.62
C LEU A 221 -0.95 17.42 -9.87
N SER A 222 0.13 18.03 -9.36
CA SER A 222 1.47 17.48 -9.47
C SER A 222 1.62 16.12 -8.76
N ILE A 223 0.88 15.89 -7.66
CA ILE A 223 0.81 14.57 -7.00
C ILE A 223 0.20 13.55 -7.96
N SER A 224 -0.96 13.88 -8.55
CA SER A 224 -1.64 13.01 -9.52
C SER A 224 -0.73 12.65 -10.70
N VAL A 225 -0.02 13.63 -11.24
CA VAL A 225 0.96 13.43 -12.33
C VAL A 225 2.07 12.48 -11.88
N SER A 226 2.69 12.71 -10.73
CA SER A 226 3.77 11.86 -10.22
C SER A 226 3.35 10.41 -9.94
N LEU A 227 2.11 10.20 -9.48
CA LEU A 227 1.54 8.86 -9.33
C LEU A 227 1.36 8.16 -10.67
N TRP A 228 0.86 8.86 -11.69
CA TRP A 228 0.78 8.30 -13.05
C TRP A 228 2.15 8.00 -13.65
N VAL A 229 3.14 8.89 -13.47
CA VAL A 229 4.53 8.60 -13.85
C VAL A 229 5.02 7.33 -13.18
N SER A 230 4.72 7.12 -11.90
CA SER A 230 5.08 5.90 -11.17
C SER A 230 4.44 4.65 -11.79
N VAL A 231 3.14 4.71 -12.13
CA VAL A 231 2.44 3.61 -12.81
C VAL A 231 3.06 3.34 -14.18
N LEU A 232 3.33 4.37 -14.97
CA LEU A 232 3.87 4.26 -16.33
C LEU A 232 5.32 3.75 -16.34
N LEU A 233 6.11 4.02 -15.31
CA LEU A 233 7.45 3.44 -15.16
C LEU A 233 7.40 1.98 -14.70
N MET A 234 6.50 1.65 -13.78
CA MET A 234 6.41 0.31 -13.19
C MET A 234 5.68 -0.70 -14.08
N ALA A 235 4.67 -0.28 -14.84
CA ALA A 235 3.87 -1.19 -15.67
C ALA A 235 4.68 -1.92 -16.76
N PRO A 236 5.63 -1.27 -17.49
CA PRO A 236 6.52 -1.97 -18.40
C PRO A 236 7.43 -2.97 -17.68
N TYR A 237 7.91 -2.66 -16.48
CA TYR A 237 8.71 -3.60 -15.69
C TYR A 237 7.91 -4.86 -15.37
N LEU A 238 6.65 -4.71 -14.92
CA LEU A 238 5.75 -5.84 -14.69
C LEU A 238 5.53 -6.67 -15.98
N ALA A 239 5.30 -6.00 -17.11
CA ALA A 239 4.94 -6.65 -18.36
C ALA A 239 6.11 -7.39 -19.04
N PHE A 240 7.35 -6.89 -18.92
CA PHE A 240 8.47 -7.35 -19.74
C PHE A 240 9.65 -7.91 -18.92
N SER A 241 9.65 -7.81 -17.59
CA SER A 241 10.73 -8.37 -16.76
C SER A 241 10.67 -9.90 -16.74
N LYS A 242 11.81 -10.55 -16.99
CA LYS A 242 11.99 -12.00 -16.81
C LYS A 242 11.62 -12.48 -15.41
N ARG A 243 11.74 -11.62 -14.39
CA ARG A 243 11.35 -11.98 -13.01
C ARG A 243 9.84 -12.16 -12.85
N CYS A 244 9.04 -11.52 -13.71
CA CYS A 244 7.59 -11.60 -13.65
C CYS A 244 7.00 -12.63 -14.62
N GLU A 245 7.81 -13.25 -15.49
CA GLU A 245 7.35 -14.09 -16.61
C GLU A 245 6.37 -15.20 -16.20
N HIS A 246 6.64 -15.90 -15.10
CA HIS A 246 5.76 -16.96 -14.59
C HIS A 246 4.58 -16.46 -13.74
N SER A 247 4.66 -15.22 -13.27
CA SER A 247 3.65 -14.59 -12.41
C SER A 247 2.67 -13.70 -13.17
N TRP A 248 3.05 -13.28 -14.38
CA TRP A 248 2.31 -12.39 -15.24
C TRP A 248 2.35 -12.90 -16.69
N GLU A 249 1.34 -13.69 -17.05
CA GLU A 249 1.15 -14.25 -18.41
C GLU A 249 0.27 -13.34 -19.29
N GLY A 250 0.03 -12.10 -18.87
CA GLY A 250 -0.85 -11.15 -19.55
C GLY A 250 -2.30 -11.18 -19.07
N PHE A 251 -3.19 -10.53 -19.83
CA PHE A 251 -4.59 -10.35 -19.46
C PHE A 251 -5.39 -11.63 -19.62
N SER A 252 -6.22 -11.95 -18.63
CA SER A 252 -7.09 -13.11 -18.63
C SER A 252 -8.48 -12.77 -18.13
N ARG A 253 -9.50 -13.29 -18.82
CA ARG A 253 -10.91 -13.20 -18.38
C ARG A 253 -11.18 -13.98 -17.09
N GLU A 254 -10.28 -14.90 -16.74
CA GLU A 254 -10.35 -15.64 -15.47
C GLU A 254 -10.41 -14.69 -14.26
N SER A 255 -9.76 -13.52 -14.34
CA SER A 255 -9.75 -12.51 -13.28
C SER A 255 -11.14 -12.07 -12.81
N PHE A 256 -12.15 -12.06 -13.69
CA PHE A 256 -13.52 -11.70 -13.32
C PHE A 256 -14.12 -12.68 -12.30
N HIS A 257 -13.76 -13.96 -12.34
CA HIS A 257 -14.23 -14.96 -11.37
C HIS A 257 -13.60 -14.76 -9.98
N TYR A 258 -12.44 -14.10 -9.90
CA TYR A 258 -11.75 -13.86 -8.66
C TYR A 258 -12.16 -12.56 -7.98
N ILE A 259 -12.97 -11.70 -8.61
CA ILE A 259 -13.39 -10.41 -8.02
C ILE A 259 -14.05 -10.60 -6.66
N ALA A 260 -15.03 -11.50 -6.55
CA ALA A 260 -15.74 -11.74 -5.29
C ALA A 260 -14.81 -12.27 -4.18
N VAL A 261 -13.89 -13.17 -4.53
CA VAL A 261 -12.91 -13.74 -3.59
C VAL A 261 -11.95 -12.66 -3.07
N ASN A 262 -11.40 -11.85 -3.98
CA ASN A 262 -10.52 -10.74 -3.59
C ASN A 262 -11.29 -9.73 -2.73
N LEU A 263 -12.51 -9.37 -3.13
CA LEU A 263 -13.32 -8.37 -2.43
C LEU A 263 -13.68 -8.82 -1.00
N LYS A 264 -13.95 -10.11 -0.78
CA LYS A 264 -14.24 -10.67 0.55
C LYS A 264 -13.11 -10.46 1.55
N LEU A 265 -11.86 -10.48 1.10
CA LEU A 265 -10.68 -10.18 1.92
C LEU A 265 -10.36 -8.68 1.94
N ALA A 266 -10.65 -7.98 0.84
CA ALA A 266 -10.33 -6.56 0.68
C ALA A 266 -11.17 -5.68 1.60
N LEU A 267 -12.46 -6.00 1.79
CA LEU A 267 -13.35 -5.20 2.63
C LEU A 267 -12.93 -5.19 4.11
N PRO A 268 -12.67 -6.33 4.79
CA PRO A 268 -12.13 -6.31 6.15
C PRO A 268 -10.77 -5.62 6.24
N SER A 269 -9.88 -5.85 5.27
CA SER A 269 -8.57 -5.20 5.22
C SER A 269 -8.66 -3.68 5.05
N ALA A 270 -9.62 -3.20 4.27
CA ALA A 270 -9.98 -1.78 4.16
C ALA A 270 -10.56 -1.23 5.47
N ALA A 271 -11.45 -1.97 6.13
CA ALA A 271 -12.03 -1.56 7.40
C ALA A 271 -11.00 -1.44 8.53
N MET A 272 -9.96 -2.29 8.55
CA MET A 272 -8.87 -2.21 9.54
C MET A 272 -7.95 -0.99 9.40
N GLN A 273 -8.02 -0.26 8.29
CA GLN A 273 -7.23 0.99 8.11
C GLN A 273 -7.87 2.20 8.80
N TRP A 274 -9.02 2.01 9.45
CA TRP A 274 -9.81 3.02 10.15
C TRP A 274 -9.74 2.85 11.67
#